data_AF-A0A139CHJ1-F1
#
_entry.id   AF-A0A139CHJ1-F1
#
_cell.length_a   1.000
_cell.length_b   1.000
_cell.length_c   1.000
_cell.angle_alpha   90.00
_cell.angle_beta   90.00
_cell.angle_gamma   90.00
#
_symmetry.space_group_name_H-M   'P 1'
#
loop_
_entity.id
_entity.type
_entity.pdbx_description
1 polymer ?
#
loop_
_entity_poly.entity_id
_entity_poly.type
_entity_poly.pdbx_seq_one_letter_code
_entity_poly.pdbx_strand_id
1 'polypeptide(L)' 'MPFIDLLEDQLGDFVEVIITAGQGCCLQEGILCQVGLDFITLIDGDERIEIPFDAIAAVRKLAGGAPPTPTV' A
#
# COMPACT_ATOMS: atom_id res chain seq x y z
N MET A 1 1.21 -8.63 16.61
CA MET A 1 2.30 -7.82 16.01
C MET A 1 1.72 -6.45 15.70
N PRO A 2 2.43 -5.35 16.00
CA PRO A 2 2.07 -4.03 15.54
C PRO A 2 2.03 -3.97 14.00
N PHE A 3 1.23 -3.04 13.48
CA PHE A 3 1.02 -2.83 12.04
C PHE A 3 2.32 -2.51 11.28
N ILE A 4 3.27 -1.84 11.95
CA ILE A 4 4.58 -1.48 11.39
C ILE A 4 5.41 -2.72 11.08
N ASP A 5 5.50 -3.69 12.02
CA ASP A 5 6.24 -4.95 11.78
C ASP A 5 5.69 -5.69 10.55
N LEU A 6 4.36 -5.69 10.36
CA LEU A 6 3.72 -6.33 9.20
C LEU A 6 4.03 -5.62 7.87
N LEU A 7 4.24 -4.30 7.89
CA LEU A 7 4.65 -3.53 6.73
C LEU A 7 6.13 -3.75 6.42
N GLU A 8 6.98 -3.84 7.44
CA GLU A 8 8.40 -4.14 7.28
C GLU A 8 8.60 -5.54 6.67
N ASP A 9 7.79 -6.53 7.05
CA ASP A 9 7.77 -7.86 6.43
C ASP A 9 7.33 -7.85 4.95
N GLN A 10 6.73 -6.77 4.47
CA GLN A 10 6.28 -6.58 3.10
C GLN A 10 7.17 -5.62 2.30
N LEU A 11 8.33 -5.23 2.86
CA LEU A 11 9.31 -4.42 2.12
C LEU A 11 9.78 -5.17 0.86
N GLY A 12 9.66 -4.51 -0.28
CA GLY A 12 9.96 -5.05 -1.60
C GLY A 12 8.80 -5.76 -2.28
N ASP A 13 7.65 -5.91 -1.63
CA ASP A 13 6.43 -6.44 -2.26
C ASP A 13 5.57 -5.34 -2.89
N PHE A 14 4.75 -5.74 -3.86
CA PHE A 14 3.73 -4.88 -4.45
C PHE A 14 2.51 -4.81 -3.54
N VAL A 15 2.15 -3.60 -3.12
CA VAL A 15 1.05 -3.33 -2.20
C VAL A 15 0.13 -2.26 -2.77
N GLU A 16 -1.11 -2.30 -2.32
CA GLU A 16 -2.18 -1.38 -2.68
C GLU A 16 -2.60 -0.63 -1.43
N VAL A 17 -2.53 0.69 -1.47
CA VAL A 17 -2.79 1.59 -0.35
C VAL A 17 -4.02 2.42 -0.65
N ILE A 18 -5.03 2.28 0.20
CA ILE A 18 -6.29 3.01 0.09
C ILE A 18 -6.16 4.25 0.96
N ILE A 19 -6.27 5.43 0.34
CA ILE A 19 -6.12 6.72 1.02
C ILE A 19 -7.52 7.29 1.33
N THR A 20 -7.77 7.62 2.60
CA THR A 20 -8.97 8.34 3.05
C THR A 20 -8.70 9.84 3.11
N ALA A 21 -8.45 10.46 1.95
CA ALA A 21 -8.42 11.91 1.83
C ALA A 21 -9.76 12.40 1.25
N GLY A 22 -10.33 13.44 1.88
CA GLY A 22 -11.72 13.88 1.68
C GLY A 22 -12.20 13.94 0.22
N GLN A 23 -13.32 13.25 -0.03
CA GLN A 23 -14.13 13.26 -1.25
C GLN A 23 -13.63 12.51 -2.51
N GLY A 24 -12.63 11.63 -2.41
CA GLY A 24 -12.30 10.75 -3.54
C GLY A 24 -11.46 9.56 -3.10
N CYS A 25 -11.97 8.36 -3.35
CA CYS A 25 -11.30 7.09 -3.11
C CYS A 25 -10.02 6.99 -3.96
N CYS A 26 -8.92 7.60 -3.49
CA CYS A 26 -7.63 7.51 -4.15
C CYS A 26 -6.95 6.23 -3.67
N LEU A 27 -6.83 5.28 -4.59
CA LEU A 27 -6.13 4.02 -4.41
C LEU A 27 -4.77 4.17 -5.08
N GLN A 28 -3.71 3.89 -4.33
CA GLN A 28 -2.34 4.00 -4.79
C GLN A 28 -1.67 2.64 -4.74
N GLU A 29 -1.16 2.19 -5.88
CA GLU A 29 -0.46 0.91 -6.01
C GLU A 29 1.04 1.19 -6.16
N GLY A 30 1.87 0.28 -5.65
CA GLY A 30 3.32 0.38 -5.83
C GLY A 30 4.09 -0.64 -5.01
N ILE A 31 5.40 -0.68 -5.25
CA ILE A 31 6.33 -1.49 -4.45
C ILE A 31 6.62 -0.75 -3.15
N LEU A 32 6.37 -1.40 -2.02
CA LEU A 32 6.72 -0.85 -0.71
C LEU A 32 8.24 -0.84 -0.57
N CYS A 33 8.86 0.32 -0.78
CA CYS A 33 10.31 0.43 -0.75
C CYS A 33 10.84 0.78 0.63
N GLN A 34 10.10 1.59 1.39
CA GLN A 34 10.50 2.03 2.71
C GLN A 34 9.28 2.26 3.60
N VAL A 35 9.40 1.87 4.87
CA VAL A 35 8.44 2.16 5.92
C VAL A 35 9.11 3.13 6.88
N GLY A 36 8.64 4.37 6.93
CA GLY A 36 9.07 5.39 7.89
C GLY A 36 8.25 5.31 9.17
N LEU A 37 8.52 6.25 10.10
CA LEU A 37 7.77 6.33 11.37
C LEU A 37 6.36 6.90 11.16
N ASP A 38 6.22 7.90 10.28
CA ASP A 38 4.96 8.65 10.07
C ASP A 38 4.41 8.50 8.64
N PHE A 39 5.14 7.84 7.74
CA PHE A 39 4.79 7.69 6.33
C PHE A 39 5.39 6.40 5.75
N ILE A 40 4.83 5.96 4.62
CA ILE A 40 5.40 4.90 3.79
C ILE A 40 5.83 5.47 2.44
N THR A 41 6.84 4.85 1.86
CA THR A 41 7.31 5.15 0.50
C THR A 41 7.00 3.99 -0.41
N LEU A 42 6.20 4.27 -1.42
CA LEU A 42 5.90 3.38 -2.53
C LEU A 42 6.71 3.82 -3.76
N ILE A 43 7.10 2.86 -4.58
CA ILE A 43 7.68 3.11 -5.89
C ILE A 43 6.75 2.50 -6.94
N ASP A 44 6.25 3.33 -7.84
CA ASP A 44 5.50 2.90 -9.02
C ASP A 44 6.29 3.31 -10.27
N GLY A 45 6.93 2.33 -10.91
CA GLY A 45 7.87 2.60 -12.01
C GLY A 45 9.04 3.50 -11.58
N ASP A 46 9.09 4.71 -12.14
CA ASP A 46 10.08 5.75 -11.83
C ASP A 46 9.56 6.81 -10.85
N GLU A 47 8.29 6.71 -10.41
CA GLU A 47 7.67 7.65 -9.49
C GLU A 47 7.76 7.15 -8.06
N ARG A 48 8.30 8.01 -7.17
CA ARG A 48 8.33 7.78 -5.73
C ARG A 48 7.14 8.48 -5.11
N ILE A 49 6.32 7.72 -4.38
CA ILE A 49 5.08 8.20 -3.78
C ILE A 49 5.19 8.04 -2.26
N GLU A 50 5.05 9.15 -1.54
CA GLU A 50 5.12 9.19 -0.09
C GLU A 50 3.71 9.40 0.48
N ILE A 51 3.25 8.46 1.29
CA ILE A 51 1.90 8.48 1.86
C ILE A 51 2.00 8.53 3.39
N PRO A 52 1.48 9.57 4.05
CA PRO A 52 1.46 9.64 5.51
C PRO A 52 0.46 8.63 6.09
N PHE A 53 0.80 7.99 7.22
CA PHE A 53 -0.07 7.00 7.87
C PHE A 53 -1.45 7.55 8.22
N ASP A 54 -1.54 8.84 8.57
CA ASP A 54 -2.80 9.52 8.89
C ASP A 54 -3.79 9.54 7.72
N ALA A 55 -3.28 9.49 6.48
CA ALA A 55 -4.10 9.45 5.29
C ALA A 55 -4.44 8.01 4.84
N ILE A 56 -3.79 6.99 5.40
CA ILE A 56 -3.99 5.59 5.01
C ILE A 56 -5.23 5.03 5.68
N ALA A 57 -6.22 4.66 4.87
CA ALA A 57 -7.40 3.93 5.32
C ALA A 57 -7.09 2.45 5.53
N ALA A 58 -6.39 1.85 4.55
CA ALA A 58 -6.05 0.44 4.54
C ALA A 58 -4.86 0.17 3.60
N VAL A 59 -4.13 -0.90 3.88
CA VAL A 59 -3.08 -1.43 3.01
C VAL A 59 -3.41 -2.89 2.69
N ARG A 60 -3.40 -3.25 1.41
CA ARG A 60 -3.64 -4.61 0.90
C ARG A 60 -2.41 -5.08 0.14
N LYS A 61 -1.84 -6.20 0.56
CA LYS A 61 -0.78 -6.87 -0.21
C LYS A 61 -1.37 -7.44 -1.49
N LEU A 62 -0.81 -7.05 -2.63
CA LEU A 62 -1.04 -7.74 -3.90
C LEU A 62 -0.02 -8.88 -4.00
N ALA A 63 -0.17 -9.87 -3.10
CA ALA A 63 0.42 -11.17 -3.36
C ALA A 63 -0.21 -11.66 -4.68
N GLY A 64 0.58 -12.17 -5.62
CA GLY A 64 0.15 -12.62 -6.95
C GLY A 64 -0.86 -13.78 -7.00
N GLY A 65 -1.86 -13.80 -6.11
CA GLY A 65 -3.11 -14.51 -6.28
C GLY A 65 -4.11 -13.54 -6.92
N ALA A 66 -4.36 -13.73 -8.22
CA ALA A 66 -5.53 -13.16 -8.85
C ALA A 66 -6.75 -13.40 -7.94
N PRO A 67 -7.66 -12.42 -7.76
CA PRO A 67 -8.97 -12.75 -7.19
C PRO A 67 -9.54 -13.90 -8.03
N PRO A 68 -10.14 -14.95 -7.44
CA PRO A 68 -10.90 -15.88 -8.26
C PRO A 68 -11.97 -15.03 -8.93
N THR A 69 -11.83 -14.87 -10.25
CA THR A 69 -12.86 -14.27 -11.09
C THR A 69 -14.15 -14.99 -10.71
N PRO A 70 -15.20 -14.29 -10.25
CA PRO A 70 -16.48 -14.95 -10.09
C PRO A 70 -16.91 -15.35 -11.50
N THR A 71 -16.69 -16.62 -11.85
CA THR A 71 -17.21 -17.22 -13.06
C THR A 71 -18.73 -17.15 -12.94
N VAL A 72 -19.33 -16.20 -13.67
CA VAL A 72 -20.78 -16.13 -13.91
C VAL A 72 -21.13 -17.12 -15.02
#